data_AF-Q9UWQ3-F1
#
_entry.id   AF-Q9UWQ3-F1
#
_cell.length_a   1.000
_cell.length_b   1.000
_cell.length_c   1.000
_cell.angle_alpha   90.00
_cell.angle_beta   90.00
_cell.angle_gamma   90.00
#
_symmetry.space_group_name_H-M   'P 1'
#
loop_
_entity.id
_entity.type
_entity.pdbx_description
1 polymer ?
#
loop_
_entity_poly.entity_id
_entity_poly.type
_entity_poly.pdbx_seq_one_letter_code
_entity_poly.pdbx_strand_id
1 'polypeptide(L)'
;PWIYVGVLATYGNIMPIIPEKTACFRCIMPKLPSRPLPTCATAGIMSYVPPLAAAIAVSLATKILLGEEVKSELIFFDTKTLEFEKIEIPRRDDCPACVRKELTFLEKQIKIERMCDGSIQVVPPERLEVDLEDLAKRLEEMGIEYILTSQFIQFEDEDYEVLIFKGGRMIIRGAEDEKTAKNIFARYLGG
;
A
#
# COMPACT_ATOMS: atom_id res chain seq x y z
N PRO A 1 -1.92 -20.17 0.11
CA PRO A 1 -1.56 -20.21 1.54
C PRO A 1 -0.31 -19.37 1.78
N TRP A 2 -0.20 -18.69 2.91
CA TRP A 2 1.01 -17.97 3.30
C TRP A 2 1.15 -17.95 4.83
N ILE A 3 2.35 -17.68 5.32
CA ILE A 3 2.64 -17.61 6.75
C ILE A 3 3.10 -16.21 7.07
N TYR A 4 2.36 -15.51 7.93
CA TYR A 4 2.77 -14.22 8.45
C TYR A 4 3.83 -14.42 9.52
N VAL A 5 4.89 -13.62 9.47
CA VAL A 5 5.97 -13.59 10.47
C VAL A 5 6.30 -12.15 10.78
N GLY A 6 6.27 -11.77 12.06
CA GLY A 6 6.73 -10.49 12.57
C GLY A 6 7.71 -10.70 13.71
N VAL A 7 8.77 -9.89 13.76
CA VAL A 7 9.78 -9.92 14.84
C VAL A 7 10.13 -8.49 15.25
N LEU A 8 10.36 -8.28 16.54
CA LEU A 8 10.74 -6.99 17.10
C LEU A 8 11.42 -7.19 18.46
N ALA A 9 12.55 -6.51 18.70
CA ALA A 9 13.34 -6.66 19.92
C ALA A 9 13.68 -8.14 20.23
N THR A 10 13.07 -8.72 21.26
CA THR A 10 13.26 -10.11 21.72
C THR A 10 12.08 -11.03 21.37
N TYR A 11 11.03 -10.52 20.73
CA TYR A 11 9.81 -11.28 20.54
C TYR A 11 9.40 -11.35 19.07
N GLY A 12 8.51 -12.30 18.78
CA GLY A 12 7.96 -12.49 17.45
C GLY A 12 6.56 -13.08 17.48
N ASN A 13 5.91 -13.02 16.32
CA ASN A 13 4.60 -13.58 16.08
C ASN A 13 4.58 -14.28 14.73
N ILE A 14 3.85 -15.41 14.67
CA ILE A 14 3.76 -16.27 13.49
C ILE A 14 2.32 -16.73 13.34
N MET A 15 1.76 -16.61 12.15
CA MET A 15 0.36 -17.00 11.90
C MET A 15 0.23 -17.65 10.51
N PRO A 16 -0.23 -18.92 10.42
CA PRO A 16 -0.56 -19.54 9.15
C PRO A 16 -1.88 -19.00 8.60
N ILE A 17 -1.85 -18.49 7.38
CA ILE A 17 -3.01 -17.94 6.67
C ILE A 17 -3.32 -18.82 5.46
N ILE A 18 -4.30 -19.68 5.64
CA ILE A 18 -4.80 -20.63 4.65
C ILE A 18 -6.17 -20.13 4.20
N PRO A 19 -6.31 -19.66 2.94
CA PRO A 19 -7.57 -19.16 2.41
C PRO A 19 -8.71 -20.13 2.69
N GLU A 20 -9.87 -19.57 3.08
CA GLU A 20 -11.12 -20.31 3.35
C GLU A 20 -11.09 -21.26 4.55
N LYS A 21 -9.91 -21.54 5.13
CA LYS A 21 -9.75 -22.44 6.29
C LYS A 21 -9.40 -21.70 7.58
N THR A 22 -8.46 -20.75 7.54
CA THR A 22 -8.02 -20.00 8.72
C THR A 22 -8.38 -18.52 8.62
N ALA A 23 -8.21 -17.80 9.73
CA ALA A 23 -8.33 -16.36 9.77
C ALA A 23 -7.32 -15.69 8.81
N CYS A 24 -7.73 -14.63 8.13
CA CYS A 24 -6.81 -13.81 7.35
C CYS A 24 -6.21 -12.69 8.21
N PHE A 25 -5.22 -11.97 7.69
CA PHE A 25 -4.62 -10.85 8.40
C PHE A 25 -5.64 -9.76 8.80
N ARG A 26 -6.66 -9.50 7.97
CA ARG A 26 -7.74 -8.54 8.29
C ARG A 26 -8.67 -9.02 9.42
N CYS A 27 -8.71 -10.33 9.70
CA CYS A 27 -9.45 -10.85 10.85
C CYS A 27 -8.82 -10.40 12.17
N ILE A 28 -7.48 -10.46 12.27
CA ILE A 28 -6.72 -10.02 13.45
C ILE A 28 -6.43 -8.51 13.49
N MET A 29 -6.34 -7.86 12.32
CA MET A 29 -6.13 -6.42 12.19
C MET A 29 -7.30 -5.75 11.43
N PRO A 30 -8.48 -5.55 12.07
CA PRO A 30 -9.67 -5.04 11.38
C PRO A 30 -9.54 -3.61 10.87
N LYS A 31 -8.74 -2.80 11.56
CA LYS A 31 -8.45 -1.40 11.26
C LYS A 31 -6.94 -1.21 11.30
N LEU A 32 -6.44 -0.27 10.51
CA LEU A 32 -5.05 0.17 10.62
C LEU A 32 -4.84 0.74 12.03
N PRO A 33 -3.69 0.46 12.68
CA PRO A 33 -3.38 1.05 13.96
C PRO A 33 -3.36 2.58 13.83
N SER A 34 -4.03 3.26 14.77
CA SER A 34 -4.15 4.72 14.77
C SER A 34 -2.86 5.43 15.21
N ARG A 35 -1.89 4.68 15.72
CA ARG A 35 -0.59 5.17 16.17
C ARG A 35 0.53 4.33 15.56
N PRO A 36 1.68 4.95 15.23
CA PRO A 36 2.83 4.20 14.78
C PRO A 36 3.28 3.22 15.87
N LEU A 37 3.40 1.95 15.49
CA LEU A 37 4.02 0.92 16.32
C LEU A 37 5.54 1.11 16.32
N PRO A 38 6.25 0.67 17.38
CA PRO A 38 7.70 0.69 17.37
C PRO A 38 8.22 -0.10 16.17
N THR A 39 9.22 0.45 15.49
CA THR A 39 9.82 -0.16 14.31
C THR A 39 11.15 -0.81 14.67
N CYS A 40 11.66 -1.66 13.77
CA CYS A 40 13.01 -2.23 13.91
C CYS A 40 14.09 -1.14 14.03
N ALA A 41 13.87 0.03 13.42
CA ALA A 41 14.79 1.18 13.53
C ALA A 41 14.80 1.80 14.93
N THR A 42 13.71 1.68 15.69
CA THR A 42 13.59 2.27 17.04
C THR A 42 13.82 1.27 18.16
N ALA A 43 13.38 0.02 17.99
CA ALA A 43 13.46 -1.01 19.04
C ALA A 43 14.62 -2.00 18.84
N GLY A 44 15.20 -2.06 17.63
CA GLY A 44 16.17 -3.08 17.25
C GLY A 44 15.54 -4.47 17.08
N ILE A 45 16.37 -5.42 16.64
CA ILE A 45 16.05 -6.85 16.59
C ILE A 45 17.27 -7.61 17.08
N MET A 46 17.09 -8.50 18.05
CA MET A 46 18.15 -9.39 18.49
C MET A 46 18.42 -10.46 17.42
N SER A 47 19.70 -10.69 17.08
CA SER A 47 20.10 -11.52 15.94
C SER A 47 19.60 -12.97 15.99
N TYR A 48 19.30 -13.49 17.17
CA TYR A 48 18.77 -14.84 17.38
C TYR A 48 17.25 -14.96 17.17
N VAL A 49 16.51 -13.85 17.14
CA VAL A 49 15.04 -13.86 17.00
C VAL A 49 14.59 -14.24 15.58
N PRO A 50 15.14 -13.67 14.49
CA PRO A 50 14.73 -14.05 13.13
C PRO A 50 14.99 -15.54 12.79
N PRO A 51 16.15 -16.15 13.14
CA PRO A 51 16.36 -17.58 12.91
C PRO A 51 15.35 -18.47 13.63
N LEU A 52 15.00 -18.16 14.88
CA LEU A 52 13.97 -18.90 15.62
C LEU A 52 12.61 -18.77 14.95
N ALA A 53 12.22 -17.55 14.56
CA ALA A 53 10.96 -17.31 13.86
C ALA A 53 10.89 -18.07 12.53
N ALA A 54 11.99 -18.07 11.77
CA ALA A 54 12.09 -18.78 10.51
C ALA A 54 11.95 -20.30 10.69
N ALA A 55 12.58 -20.88 11.71
CA ALA A 55 12.46 -22.31 11.99
C ALA A 55 11.00 -22.73 12.26
N ILE A 56 10.26 -21.94 13.05
CA ILE A 56 8.85 -22.20 13.34
C ILE A 56 8.00 -22.02 12.06
N ALA A 57 8.26 -20.99 11.25
CA ALA A 57 7.55 -20.77 10.00
C ALA A 57 7.80 -21.89 8.97
N VAL A 58 9.03 -22.39 8.87
CA VAL A 58 9.39 -23.54 8.00
C VAL A 58 8.69 -24.82 8.47
N SER A 59 8.56 -25.03 9.78
CA SER A 59 7.79 -26.14 10.33
C SER A 59 6.32 -26.06 9.92
N LEU A 60 5.68 -24.90 10.08
CA LEU A 60 4.30 -24.68 9.60
C LEU A 60 4.16 -24.86 8.09
N ALA A 61 5.13 -24.36 7.30
CA ALA A 61 5.12 -24.53 5.85
C ALA A 61 5.18 -26.02 5.47
N THR A 62 6.02 -26.79 6.16
CA THR A 62 6.16 -28.23 5.94
C THR A 62 4.85 -28.96 6.24
N LYS A 63 4.20 -28.64 7.37
CA LYS A 63 2.86 -29.17 7.70
C LYS A 63 1.84 -28.86 6.61
N ILE A 64 1.80 -27.63 6.09
CA ILE A 64 0.89 -27.23 5.00
C ILE A 64 1.17 -28.07 3.74
N LEU A 65 2.44 -28.25 3.38
CA LEU A 65 2.85 -29.00 2.18
C LEU A 65 2.53 -30.49 2.28
N LEU A 66 2.63 -31.07 3.48
CA LEU A 66 2.26 -32.46 3.77
C LEU A 66 0.73 -32.66 3.88
N GLY A 67 -0.06 -31.59 3.78
CA GLY A 67 -1.52 -31.66 3.92
C GLY A 67 -1.97 -31.92 5.36
N GLU A 68 -1.09 -31.72 6.34
CA GLU A 68 -1.44 -31.85 7.76
C GLU A 68 -2.40 -30.76 8.21
N GLU A 69 -3.14 -31.05 9.29
CA GLU A 69 -3.99 -30.04 9.91
C GLU A 69 -3.15 -28.92 10.54
N VAL A 70 -3.50 -27.69 10.17
CA VAL A 70 -2.91 -26.46 10.69
C VAL A 70 -4.00 -25.61 11.28
N LYS A 71 -3.88 -25.35 12.59
CA LYS A 71 -4.84 -24.55 13.34
C LYS A 71 -4.77 -23.08 12.92
N SER A 72 -5.91 -22.40 13.05
CA SER A 72 -6.00 -20.94 12.93
C SER A 72 -5.53 -20.30 14.23
N GLU A 73 -4.22 -20.17 14.41
CA GLU A 73 -3.62 -19.64 15.64
C GLU A 73 -2.53 -18.61 15.36
N LEU A 74 -2.38 -17.63 16.27
CA LEU A 74 -1.23 -16.75 16.36
C LEU A 74 -0.27 -17.37 17.39
N ILE A 75 0.92 -17.72 16.93
CA ILE A 75 2.01 -18.17 17.79
C ILE A 75 2.82 -16.93 18.16
N PHE A 76 2.80 -16.54 19.43
CA PHE A 76 3.66 -15.51 19.99
C PHE A 76 4.81 -16.17 20.76
N PHE A 77 6.00 -15.57 20.70
CA PHE A 77 7.13 -16.01 21.52
C PHE A 77 7.94 -14.80 21.98
N ASP A 78 8.52 -14.89 23.17
CA ASP A 78 9.51 -13.93 23.68
C ASP A 78 10.75 -14.69 24.13
N THR A 79 11.88 -14.43 23.47
CA THR A 79 13.16 -15.09 23.80
C THR A 79 13.78 -14.55 25.09
N LYS A 80 13.29 -13.42 25.62
CA LYS A 80 13.75 -12.88 26.90
C LYS A 80 13.20 -13.69 28.07
N THR A 81 11.92 -14.06 28.02
CA THR A 81 11.24 -14.87 29.04
C THR A 81 11.25 -16.36 28.70
N LEU A 82 11.57 -16.71 27.44
CA LEU A 82 11.48 -18.05 26.86
C LEU A 82 10.03 -18.60 26.83
N GLU A 83 9.05 -17.70 26.79
CA GLU A 83 7.64 -18.04 26.74
C GLU A 83 7.15 -18.20 25.31
N PHE A 84 6.23 -19.15 25.14
CA PHE A 84 5.53 -19.39 23.89
C PHE A 84 4.03 -19.43 24.19
N GLU A 85 3.27 -18.60 23.49
CA GLU A 85 1.83 -18.57 23.59
C GLU A 85 1.21 -18.87 22.24
N LYS A 86 0.15 -19.69 22.26
CA LYS A 86 -0.67 -19.99 21.09
C LYS A 86 -2.06 -19.45 21.36
N ILE A 87 -2.46 -18.48 20.55
CA ILE A 87 -3.75 -17.82 20.68
C ILE A 87 -4.58 -18.25 19.48
N GLU A 88 -5.69 -18.94 19.71
CA GLU A 88 -6.61 -19.30 18.62
C GLU A 88 -7.25 -18.03 18.06
N ILE A 89 -7.12 -17.82 16.75
CA ILE A 89 -7.68 -16.67 16.02
C ILE A 89 -8.78 -17.19 15.12
N PRO A 90 -10.06 -17.04 15.48
CA PRO A 90 -11.15 -17.50 14.65
C PRO A 90 -11.24 -16.67 13.36
N ARG A 91 -11.59 -17.33 12.26
CA ARG A 91 -11.99 -16.62 11.03
C ARG A 91 -13.30 -15.89 11.32
N ARG A 92 -13.33 -14.59 11.06
CA ARG A 92 -14.53 -13.77 11.23
C ARG A 92 -15.51 -13.98 10.08
N ASP A 93 -16.77 -14.24 10.39
CA ASP A 93 -17.85 -14.40 9.40
C ASP A 93 -18.22 -13.11 8.68
N ASP A 94 -17.88 -11.95 9.25
CA ASP A 94 -18.13 -10.63 8.68
C ASP A 94 -16.87 -9.99 8.07
N CYS A 95 -15.77 -10.74 7.90
CA CYS A 95 -14.50 -10.16 7.51
C CYS A 95 -14.59 -9.49 6.12
N PRO A 96 -14.27 -8.17 6.01
CA PRO A 96 -14.37 -7.46 4.73
C PRO A 96 -13.45 -8.08 3.67
N ALA A 97 -12.25 -8.54 4.06
CA ALA A 97 -11.31 -9.12 3.12
C ALA A 97 -11.60 -10.58 2.74
N CYS A 98 -11.59 -11.52 3.71
CA CYS A 98 -11.64 -12.95 3.36
C CYS A 98 -13.06 -13.53 3.23
N VAL A 99 -14.09 -12.84 3.70
CA VAL A 99 -15.50 -13.24 3.51
C VAL A 99 -16.14 -12.37 2.42
N ARG A 100 -16.21 -11.05 2.63
CA ARG A 100 -16.93 -10.15 1.71
C ARG A 100 -16.16 -9.83 0.43
N LYS A 101 -14.86 -10.15 0.39
CA LYS A 101 -13.96 -9.90 -0.75
C LYS A 101 -13.87 -8.40 -1.13
N GLU A 102 -14.02 -7.52 -0.14
CA GLU A 102 -13.72 -6.09 -0.24
C GLU A 102 -12.19 -5.90 -0.23
N LEU A 103 -11.57 -5.98 -1.40
CA LEU A 103 -10.11 -5.94 -1.58
C LEU A 103 -9.63 -4.50 -1.82
N THR A 104 -9.98 -3.58 -0.91
CA THR A 104 -9.72 -2.13 -1.04
C THR A 104 -8.26 -1.75 -1.26
N PHE A 105 -7.30 -2.62 -0.90
CA PHE A 105 -5.86 -2.41 -1.14
C PHE A 105 -5.37 -2.93 -2.50
N LEU A 106 -6.19 -3.68 -3.22
CA LEU A 106 -5.94 -4.07 -4.60
C LEU A 106 -6.57 -3.09 -5.60
N GLU A 107 -7.51 -2.26 -5.14
CA GLU A 107 -8.04 -1.17 -5.95
C GLU A 107 -6.90 -0.20 -6.28
N LYS A 108 -6.57 -0.10 -7.56
CA LYS A 108 -5.64 0.91 -8.03
C LYS A 108 -6.38 2.24 -7.99
N GLN A 109 -6.04 3.09 -7.03
CA GLN A 109 -6.65 4.41 -6.85
C GLN A 109 -5.69 5.52 -7.26
N ILE A 110 -6.23 6.62 -7.80
CA ILE A 110 -5.48 7.87 -7.98
C ILE A 110 -5.01 8.31 -6.59
N LYS A 111 -3.69 8.45 -6.42
CA LYS A 111 -3.11 9.01 -5.19
C LYS A 111 -2.97 10.52 -5.35
N ILE A 112 -3.38 11.25 -4.33
CA ILE A 112 -3.23 12.70 -4.26
C ILE A 112 -2.40 13.02 -3.03
N GLU A 113 -1.30 13.75 -3.24
CA GLU A 113 -0.33 14.07 -2.20
C GLU A 113 -0.04 15.57 -2.25
N ARG A 114 -0.06 16.23 -1.09
CA ARG A 114 0.35 17.64 -0.98
C ARG A 114 1.86 17.71 -0.76
N MET A 115 2.54 18.56 -1.53
CA MET A 115 3.98 18.77 -1.47
C MET A 115 4.37 19.87 -0.48
N CYS A 116 5.65 19.90 -0.09
CA CYS A 116 6.20 20.89 0.84
C CYS A 116 6.12 22.33 0.33
N ASP A 117 6.05 22.53 -0.99
CA ASP A 117 5.89 23.84 -1.64
C ASP A 117 4.41 24.25 -1.79
N GLY A 118 3.49 23.47 -1.22
CA GLY A 118 2.05 23.72 -1.27
C GLY A 118 1.35 23.16 -2.51
N SER A 119 2.09 22.71 -3.53
CA SER A 119 1.54 22.09 -4.74
C SER A 119 0.86 20.75 -4.44
N ILE A 120 -0.08 20.35 -5.30
CA ILE A 120 -0.74 19.05 -5.23
C ILE A 120 -0.21 18.17 -6.36
N GLN A 121 0.26 16.98 -5.99
CA GLN A 121 0.68 15.94 -6.91
C GLN A 121 -0.44 14.91 -7.06
N VAL A 122 -0.82 14.61 -8.31
CA VAL A 122 -1.76 13.57 -8.68
C VAL A 122 -1.00 12.45 -9.38
N VAL A 123 -1.09 11.23 -8.84
CA VAL A 123 -0.45 10.03 -9.40
C VAL A 123 -1.53 9.06 -9.85
N PRO A 124 -1.58 8.70 -11.14
CA PRO A 124 -2.56 7.76 -11.64
C PRO A 124 -2.35 6.36 -11.04
N PRO A 125 -3.42 5.55 -10.97
CA PRO A 125 -3.37 4.19 -10.45
C PRO A 125 -2.45 3.25 -11.24
N GLU A 126 -2.28 3.54 -12.53
CA GLU A 126 -1.37 2.86 -13.44
C GLU A 126 -0.56 3.90 -14.20
N ARG A 127 0.66 3.54 -14.60
CA ARG A 127 1.48 4.41 -15.44
C ARG A 127 0.77 4.60 -16.77
N LEU A 128 0.41 5.84 -17.07
CA LEU A 128 -0.12 6.21 -18.38
C LEU A 128 1.04 6.33 -19.38
N GLU A 129 0.75 6.11 -20.66
CA GLU A 129 1.63 6.48 -21.77
C GLU A 129 1.08 7.76 -22.40
N VAL A 130 1.39 8.90 -21.78
CA VAL A 130 0.94 10.20 -22.29
C VAL A 130 1.78 10.56 -23.51
N ASP A 131 1.14 10.73 -24.66
CA ASP A 131 1.72 11.35 -25.84
C ASP A 131 1.76 12.86 -25.61
N LEU A 132 2.96 13.39 -25.32
CA LEU A 132 3.12 14.80 -24.95
C LEU A 132 2.99 15.69 -26.19
N GLU A 133 3.32 15.17 -27.37
CA GLU A 133 3.18 15.85 -28.64
C GLU A 133 1.69 16.00 -29.04
N ASP A 134 0.86 14.99 -28.79
CA ASP A 134 -0.59 15.09 -28.96
C ASP A 134 -1.22 16.09 -27.98
N LEU A 135 -0.81 16.02 -26.70
CA LEU A 135 -1.27 16.95 -25.69
C LEU A 135 -0.87 18.40 -26.00
N ALA A 136 0.34 18.61 -26.53
CA ALA A 136 0.79 19.92 -26.98
C ALA A 136 -0.12 20.50 -28.08
N LYS A 137 -0.47 19.71 -29.10
CA LYS A 137 -1.39 20.15 -30.17
C LYS A 137 -2.75 20.56 -29.63
N ARG A 138 -3.30 19.80 -28.68
CA ARG A 138 -4.56 20.14 -28.02
C ARG A 138 -4.47 21.47 -27.26
N LEU A 139 -3.34 21.76 -26.62
CA LEU A 139 -3.11 23.05 -25.96
C LEU A 139 -2.98 24.20 -26.96
N GLU A 140 -2.32 23.98 -28.10
CA GLU A 140 -2.25 24.96 -29.20
C GLU A 140 -3.66 25.32 -29.72
N GLU A 141 -4.53 24.33 -29.93
CA GLU A 141 -5.92 24.53 -30.36
C GLU A 141 -6.74 25.34 -29.34
N MET A 142 -6.39 25.23 -28.05
CA MET A 142 -6.99 26.01 -26.97
C MET A 142 -6.36 27.39 -26.81
N GLY A 143 -5.29 27.70 -27.55
CA GLY A 143 -4.56 28.96 -27.43
C GLY A 143 -3.74 29.08 -26.13
N ILE A 144 -3.37 27.96 -25.53
CA ILE A 144 -2.59 27.92 -24.28
C ILE A 144 -1.11 27.79 -24.62
N GLU A 145 -0.29 28.71 -24.11
CA GLU A 145 1.17 28.61 -24.22
C GLU A 145 1.70 27.51 -23.28
N TYR A 146 2.72 26.79 -23.73
CA TYR A 146 3.31 25.69 -22.97
C TYR A 146 4.82 25.57 -23.18
N ILE A 147 5.46 24.88 -22.23
CA ILE A 147 6.86 24.43 -22.31
C ILE A 147 6.84 22.91 -22.46
N LEU A 148 7.34 22.42 -23.60
CA LEU A 148 7.43 20.99 -23.89
C LEU A 148 8.87 20.48 -23.77
N THR A 149 9.04 19.34 -23.12
CA THR A 149 10.29 18.57 -23.06
C THR A 149 10.04 17.10 -23.38
N SER A 150 11.10 16.30 -23.47
CA SER A 150 10.97 14.85 -23.69
C SER A 150 10.35 14.08 -22.52
N GLN A 151 10.21 14.70 -21.34
CA GLN A 151 9.71 14.04 -20.12
C GLN A 151 8.42 14.63 -19.57
N PHE A 152 8.12 15.89 -19.89
CA PHE A 152 6.95 16.59 -19.39
C PHE A 152 6.52 17.73 -20.32
N ILE A 153 5.27 18.15 -20.15
CA ILE A 153 4.73 19.40 -20.65
C ILE A 153 4.25 20.26 -19.47
N GLN A 154 4.52 21.56 -19.53
CA GLN A 154 4.15 22.55 -18.53
C GLN A 154 3.32 23.66 -19.17
N PHE A 155 2.26 24.12 -18.51
CA PHE A 155 1.43 25.23 -19.00
C PHE A 155 0.68 25.90 -17.84
N GLU A 156 0.09 27.05 -18.11
CA GLU A 156 -0.82 27.74 -17.20
C GLU A 156 -2.28 27.48 -17.64
N ASP A 157 -3.13 27.12 -16.68
CA ASP A 157 -4.58 26.97 -16.85
C ASP A 157 -5.28 27.81 -15.78
N GLU A 158 -5.84 28.94 -16.18
CA GLU A 158 -6.43 29.93 -15.27
C GLU A 158 -5.42 30.36 -14.19
N ASP A 159 -5.69 30.03 -12.92
CA ASP A 159 -4.83 30.36 -11.76
C ASP A 159 -3.84 29.25 -11.40
N TYR A 160 -3.69 28.23 -12.26
CA TYR A 160 -2.93 27.02 -11.96
C TYR A 160 -1.74 26.82 -12.92
N GLU A 161 -0.56 26.58 -12.35
CA GLU A 161 0.58 26.06 -13.11
C GLU A 161 0.51 24.52 -13.08
N VAL A 162 0.35 23.92 -14.27
CA VAL A 162 0.15 22.48 -14.45
C VAL A 162 1.38 21.87 -15.13
N LEU A 163 1.89 20.79 -14.54
CA LEU A 163 3.02 20.03 -15.06
C LEU A 163 2.63 18.56 -15.23
N ILE A 164 2.65 18.06 -16.46
CA ILE A 164 2.25 16.70 -16.81
C ILE A 164 3.45 15.90 -17.30
N PHE A 165 3.75 14.79 -16.64
CA PHE A 165 4.83 13.87 -17.03
C PHE A 165 4.32 12.79 -17.98
N LYS A 166 5.22 12.26 -18.81
CA LYS A 166 4.94 11.14 -19.74
C LYS A 166 4.27 9.92 -19.08
N GLY A 167 4.59 9.67 -17.80
CA GLY A 167 4.00 8.58 -17.00
C GLY A 167 2.60 8.85 -16.43
N GLY A 168 1.99 9.98 -16.77
CA GLY A 168 0.68 10.41 -16.28
C GLY A 168 0.68 11.08 -14.91
N ARG A 169 1.82 11.18 -14.22
CA ARG A 169 1.93 12.01 -13.00
C ARG A 169 1.67 13.47 -13.38
N MET A 170 0.87 14.15 -12.57
CA MET A 170 0.59 15.58 -12.72
C MET A 170 0.95 16.31 -11.43
N ILE A 171 1.57 17.49 -11.54
CA ILE A 171 1.79 18.42 -10.44
C ILE A 171 0.99 19.69 -10.75
N ILE A 172 0.25 20.18 -9.77
CA ILE A 172 -0.62 21.35 -9.90
C ILE A 172 -0.26 22.33 -8.78
N ARG A 173 0.27 23.49 -9.15
CA ARG A 173 0.50 24.60 -8.23
C ARG A 173 -0.70 25.55 -8.26
N GLY A 174 -1.02 26.15 -7.11
CA GLY A 174 -2.21 27.00 -6.93
C GLY A 174 -3.48 26.23 -6.51
N ALA A 175 -3.50 24.90 -6.60
CA ALA A 175 -4.66 24.10 -6.17
C ALA A 175 -4.79 24.04 -4.64
N GLU A 176 -5.94 24.46 -4.12
CA GLU A 176 -6.22 24.48 -2.68
C GLU A 176 -6.74 23.14 -2.13
N ASP A 177 -7.42 22.33 -2.95
CA ASP A 177 -8.03 21.08 -2.51
C ASP A 177 -7.89 19.91 -3.50
N GLU A 178 -8.12 18.70 -3.00
CA GLU A 178 -8.04 17.47 -3.81
C GLU A 178 -9.09 17.42 -4.93
N LYS A 179 -10.25 18.07 -4.75
CA LYS A 179 -11.35 18.03 -5.72
C LYS A 179 -10.95 18.80 -6.98
N THR A 180 -10.36 19.97 -6.80
CA THR A 180 -9.79 20.82 -7.85
C THR A 180 -8.70 20.08 -8.60
N ALA A 181 -7.78 19.45 -7.87
CA ALA A 181 -6.72 18.64 -8.46
C ALA A 181 -7.25 17.47 -9.31
N LYS A 182 -8.30 16.77 -8.85
CA LYS A 182 -8.98 15.72 -9.63
C LYS A 182 -9.63 16.25 -10.90
N ASN A 183 -10.27 17.42 -10.83
CA ASN A 183 -10.93 18.01 -11.99
C ASN A 183 -9.93 18.43 -13.07
N ILE A 184 -8.82 19.06 -12.68
CA ILE A 184 -7.73 19.42 -13.61
C ILE A 184 -7.10 18.14 -14.19
N PHE A 185 -6.86 17.13 -13.35
CA PHE A 185 -6.37 15.83 -13.81
C PHE A 185 -7.30 15.21 -14.87
N ALA A 186 -8.60 15.17 -14.59
CA ALA A 186 -9.59 14.63 -15.51
C ALA A 186 -9.74 15.45 -16.80
N ARG A 187 -9.59 16.78 -16.74
CA ARG A 187 -9.67 17.66 -17.92
C ARG A 187 -8.60 17.32 -18.97
N TYR A 188 -7.37 17.06 -18.53
CA TYR A 188 -6.25 16.86 -19.45
C TYR A 188 -5.93 15.40 -19.74
N LEU A 189 -5.99 14.55 -18.71
CA LEU A 189 -5.63 13.13 -18.78
C LEU A 189 -6.79 12.18 -18.51
N GLY A 190 -7.98 12.70 -18.18
CA GLY A 190 -9.18 11.90 -18.02
C GLY A 190 -9.81 11.58 -19.37
N GLY A 191 -9.93 10.28 -19.64
CA GLY A 191 -10.91 9.71 -20.55
C GLY A 191 -12.07 9.11 -19.76
#